data_AF-A0A450TWX9-F1
#
_entry.id   AF-A0A450TWX9-F1
#
_cell.length_a   1.000
_cell.length_b   1.000
_cell.length_c   1.000
_cell.angle_alpha   90.00
_cell.angle_beta   90.00
_cell.angle_gamma   90.00
#
_symmetry.space_group_name_H-M   'P 1'
#
loop_
_entity.id
_entity.type
_entity.pdbx_description
1 polymer ?
#
loop_
_entity_poly.entity_id
_entity_poly.type
_entity_poly.pdbx_seq_one_letter_code
_entity_poly.pdbx_strand_id
1 'polypeptide(L)' 'MLYDAVLRNLQTLSEATQQLPTEKKALCLTIPWRQISGFRNILVHNYLGDIDPLTITAVVDR' A
#
# COMPACT_ATOMS: atom_id res chain seq x y z
N MET A 1 13.78 9.41 8.12
CA MET A 1 13.08 9.07 9.39
C MET A 1 11.55 9.16 9.28
N LEU A 2 10.94 10.34 9.12
CA LEU A 2 9.47 10.43 8.97
C LEU A 2 9.00 9.72 7.68
N TYR A 3 9.70 9.95 6.57
CA TYR A 3 9.44 9.30 5.29
C TYR A 3 9.46 7.76 5.40
N ASP A 4 10.53 7.21 5.96
CA ASP A 4 10.68 5.76 6.13
C ASP A 4 9.60 5.17 7.05
N ALA A 5 9.19 5.91 8.09
CA ALA A 5 8.11 5.50 8.99
C ALA A 5 6.76 5.47 8.27
N VAL A 6 6.46 6.48 7.44
CA VAL A 6 5.25 6.50 6.59
C VAL A 6 5.27 5.33 5.62
N LEU A 7 6.39 5.10 4.94
CA LEU A 7 6.55 3.99 4.01
C LEU A 7 6.32 2.63 4.69
N ARG A 8 6.90 2.42 5.88
CA ARG A 8 6.73 1.21 6.67
C ARG A 8 5.28 0.99 7.11
N ASN A 9 4.58 2.06 7.48
CA ASN A 9 3.17 2.00 7.85
C ASN A 9 2.30 1.61 6.64
N LEU A 10 2.53 2.24 5.49
CA LEU A 10 1.81 1.92 4.25
C LEU A 10 2.03 0.46 3.81
N GLN A 11 3.27 -0.04 3.90
CA GLN A 11 3.58 -1.45 3.66
C GLN A 11 2.82 -2.37 4.62
N THR A 12 2.81 -2.05 5.92
CA THR A 12 2.17 -2.87 6.96
C THR A 12 0.64 -2.92 6.78
N LEU A 13 0.02 -1.78 6.49
CA LEU A 13 -1.42 -1.71 6.20
C LEU A 13 -1.77 -2.52 4.94
N SER A 14 -1.01 -2.32 3.86
CA SER A 14 -1.23 -3.05 2.61
C SER A 14 -1.04 -4.56 2.77
N GLU A 15 -0.13 -4.98 3.64
CA GLU A 15 0.04 -6.40 4.00
C GLU A 15 -1.13 -6.96 4.78
N ALA A 16 -1.62 -6.22 5.78
CA ALA A 16 -2.77 -6.63 6.57
C ALA A 16 -4.01 -6.86 5.67
N THR A 17 -4.22 -6.04 4.64
CA THR A 17 -5.34 -6.26 3.69
C THR A 17 -5.23 -7.58 2.93
N GLN A 18 -4.02 -8.07 2.65
CA GLN A 18 -3.83 -9.35 1.94
C GLN A 18 -4.25 -10.53 2.82
N GLN A 19 -4.09 -10.43 4.13
CA GLN A 19 -4.47 -11.46 5.11
C GLN A 19 -5.98 -11.50 5.40
N LEU A 20 -6.76 -10.54 4.90
CA LEU A 20 -8.21 -10.56 5.10
C LEU A 20 -8.84 -11.77 4.38
N PRO A 21 -9.82 -12.47 5.00
CA PRO A 21 -10.56 -13.55 4.36
C PRO A 21 -11.24 -13.09 3.07
N THR A 22 -11.33 -13.99 2.08
CA THR A 22 -11.97 -13.71 0.79
C THR A 22 -13.41 -13.24 0.95
N GLU A 23 -14.16 -13.84 1.88
CA GLU A 23 -15.54 -13.45 2.18
C GLU A 23 -15.64 -11.99 2.62
N LYS A 24 -14.70 -11.49 3.43
CA LYS A 24 -14.67 -10.08 3.87
C LYS A 24 -14.31 -9.15 2.72
N LYS A 25 -13.37 -9.54 1.86
CA LYS A 25 -13.02 -8.77 0.65
C LYS A 25 -14.22 -8.70 -0.31
N ALA A 26 -14.98 -9.78 -0.43
CA ALA A 26 -16.17 -9.87 -1.28
C ALA A 26 -17.32 -8.96 -0.82
N LEU A 27 -17.37 -8.58 0.46
CA LEU A 27 -18.33 -7.60 0.97
C LEU A 27 -17.99 -6.14 0.58
N CYS A 28 -16.73 -5.89 0.18
CA CYS A 28 -16.22 -4.56 -0.15
C CYS A 28 -15.67 -4.53 -1.58
N LEU A 29 -16.54 -4.75 -2.56
CA LEU A 29 -16.16 -4.83 -3.98
C LEU A 29 -15.67 -3.50 -4.57
N THR A 30 -16.01 -2.38 -3.93
CA THR A 30 -15.54 -1.05 -4.33
C THR A 30 -14.08 -0.81 -3.96
N ILE A 31 -13.52 -1.60 -3.03
CA ILE A 31 -12.12 -1.47 -2.64
C ILE A 31 -11.25 -2.19 -3.68
N PRO A 32 -10.23 -1.52 -4.24
CA PRO A 32 -9.38 -2.10 -5.28
C PRO A 32 -8.31 -3.03 -4.69
N TRP A 33 -8.72 -4.16 -4.09
CA TRP A 33 -7.84 -5.09 -3.37
C TRP A 33 -6.58 -5.50 -4.14
N ARG A 34 -6.73 -5.75 -5.45
CA ARG A 34 -5.60 -6.13 -6.32
C ARG A 34 -4.57 -5.00 -6.45
N GLN A 35 -5.03 -3.75 -6.50
CA GLN A 35 -4.15 -2.58 -6.60
C GLN A 35 -3.42 -2.34 -5.27
N ILE A 36 -4.09 -2.57 -4.13
CA ILE A 36 -3.46 -2.48 -2.79
C ILE A 36 -2.34 -3.52 -2.63
N SER A 37 -2.57 -4.76 -3.09
CA SER A 37 -1.53 -5.80 -3.09
C SER A 37 -0.36 -5.44 -4.01
N GLY A 38 -0.64 -4.91 -5.21
CA GLY A 38 0.40 -4.41 -6.11
C GLY A 38 1.19 -3.23 -5.54
N PHE A 39 0.51 -2.31 -4.85
CA PHE A 39 1.11 -1.17 -4.18
C PHE A 39 2.12 -1.61 -3.12
N ARG A 40 1.78 -2.61 -2.28
CA ARG A 40 2.73 -3.20 -1.32
C ARG A 40 4.03 -3.58 -2.03
N ASN A 41 3.94 -4.32 -3.13
CA ASN A 41 5.12 -4.83 -3.84
C ASN A 41 6.01 -3.70 -4.38
N ILE A 42 5.40 -2.61 -4.86
CA ILE A 42 6.13 -1.42 -5.28
C ILE A 42 6.90 -0.82 -4.10
N LEU A 43 6.25 -0.70 -2.93
CA LEU A 43 6.88 -0.12 -1.74
C LEU A 43 8.07 -0.91 -1.20
N VAL A 44 8.15 -2.24 -1.40
CA VAL A 44 9.24 -3.07 -0.85
C VAL A 44 10.37 -3.30 -1.83
N HIS A 45 10.11 -3.25 -3.14
CA HIS A 45 11.08 -3.68 -4.15
C HIS A 45 11.83 -2.57 -4.86
N ASN A 46 11.53 -1.28 -4.59
CA ASN A 46 12.19 -0.15 -5.25
C ASN A 46 12.24 -0.31 -6.79
N TYR A 47 11.22 -0.94 -7.39
CA TYR A 47 11.22 -1.41 -8.80
C TYR A 47 11.43 -0.30 -9.84
N LEU A 48 11.33 0.97 -9.41
CA LEU A 48 11.48 2.18 -10.23
C LEU A 48 12.71 3.02 -9.84
N GLY A 49 13.57 2.54 -8.94
CA GLY A 49 14.51 3.37 -8.18
C GLY A 49 13.87 3.88 -6.89
N ASP A 50 14.49 4.87 -6.24
CA ASP A 50 13.90 5.52 -5.06
C ASP A 50 12.51 6.05 -5.38
N ILE A 51 11.51 5.59 -4.63
CA ILE A 51 10.14 6.10 -4.76
C ILE A 51 10.18 7.60 -4.46
N ASP A 52 9.69 8.40 -5.40
CA ASP A 52 9.60 9.86 -5.24
C ASP A 52 8.75 10.19 -4.01
N PRO A 53 9.31 10.90 -3.02
CA PRO A 53 8.58 11.31 -1.82
C PRO A 53 7.27 12.06 -2.13
N LEU A 54 7.21 12.83 -3.22
CA LEU A 54 5.99 13.52 -3.63
C LEU A 54 4.86 12.56 -3.99
N THR A 55 5.21 11.40 -4.57
CA THR A 55 4.24 10.34 -4.88
C THR A 55 3.64 9.76 -3.61
N ILE A 56 4.44 9.55 -2.57
CA ILE A 56 3.95 9.04 -1.28
C ILE A 56 3.07 10.08 -0.58
N THR A 57 3.47 11.35 -0.56
CA THR A 57 2.67 12.43 0.02
C THR A 57 1.29 12.52 -0.65
N ALA A 58 1.21 12.38 -1.97
CA ALA A 58 -0.07 12.39 -2.69
C ALA A 58 -1.01 11.23 -2.34
N VAL A 59 -0.49 10.10 -1.84
CA VAL A 59 -1.29 8.97 -1.35
C VAL A 59 -1.77 9.22 0.08
N VAL A 60 -0.98 9.90 0.92
CA VAL A 60 -1.31 10.19 2.32
C VAL A 60 -2.32 11.34 2.44
N ASP A 61 -2.22 12.35 1.57
CA ASP A 61 -3.06 13.56 1.63
C ASP A 61 -4.41 13.41 0.91
N ARG A 62 -4.73 12.20 0.42
CA ARG A 62 -5.98 11.86 -0.28
C ARG A 62 -6.95 11.10 0.63
#